data_AF-A0A1B6KUA0-F1
#
_entry.id   AF-A0A1B6KUA0-F1
#
_cell.length_a   1.000
_cell.length_b   1.000
_cell.length_c   1.000
_cell.angle_alpha   90.00
_cell.angle_beta   90.00
_cell.angle_gamma   90.00
#
_symmetry.space_group_name_H-M   'P 1'
#
loop_
_entity.id
_entity.type
_entity.pdbx_description
1 polymer ?
#
loop_
_entity_poly.entity_id
_entity_poly.type
_entity_poly.pdbx_seq_one_letter_code
_entity_poly.pdbx_strand_id
1 'polypeptide(L)'
;YDALKKHVIQLKCVGMYLDLPFNEFDFTQYSDFFMMCLKEVERMKLHRFDQYSLGDVFSKYGDPTYSSNKILKNLFISEFNMLEVEFPIYASLLRATFERSKYRTAMLDVAQYAFTHILPVEMSRYILSFSDDNDIQNVVKAVEC
;
A
#
# COMPACT_ATOMS: atom_id res chain seq x y z
N TYR A 1 -3.70 21.24 -11.17
CA TYR A 1 -4.68 20.34 -11.80
C TYR A 1 -4.02 19.19 -12.56
N ASP A 2 -3.02 19.41 -13.42
CA ASP A 2 -2.34 18.34 -14.18
C ASP A 2 -1.69 17.25 -13.29
N ALA A 3 -0.94 17.67 -12.27
CA ALA A 3 -0.31 16.76 -11.31
C ALA A 3 -1.33 15.90 -10.54
N LEU A 4 -2.48 16.48 -10.17
CA LEU A 4 -3.55 15.75 -9.49
C LEU A 4 -4.17 14.70 -10.41
N LYS A 5 -4.44 15.03 -11.69
CA LYS A 5 -4.97 14.07 -12.67
C LYS A 5 -4.00 12.90 -12.89
N LYS A 6 -2.70 13.19 -13.05
CA LYS A 6 -1.65 12.17 -13.13
C LYS A 6 -1.60 11.29 -11.88
N HIS A 7 -1.73 11.89 -10.70
CA HIS A 7 -1.76 11.14 -9.46
C HIS A 7 -2.98 10.22 -9.36
N VAL A 8 -4.17 10.69 -9.75
CA VAL A 8 -5.38 9.86 -9.82
C VAL A 8 -5.20 8.70 -10.81
N ILE A 9 -4.55 8.94 -11.96
CA ILE A 9 -4.22 7.87 -12.92
C ILE A 9 -3.30 6.83 -12.29
N GLN A 10 -2.22 7.25 -11.61
CA GLN A 10 -1.30 6.34 -10.92
C GLN A 10 -2.04 5.43 -9.93
N LEU A 11 -2.88 6.03 -9.08
CA LEU A 11 -3.67 5.30 -8.09
C LEU A 11 -4.64 4.29 -8.74
N LYS A 12 -5.35 4.71 -9.80
CA LYS A 12 -6.23 3.81 -10.57
C LYS A 12 -5.47 2.62 -11.15
N CYS A 13 -4.29 2.83 -11.70
CA CYS A 13 -3.47 1.76 -12.30
C CYS A 13 -2.99 0.72 -11.28
N VAL A 14 -2.79 1.10 -10.02
CA VAL A 14 -2.46 0.14 -8.93
C VAL A 14 -3.70 -0.41 -8.21
N GLY A 15 -4.91 -0.09 -8.68
CA GLY A 15 -6.17 -0.57 -8.11
C GLY A 15 -6.58 0.16 -6.82
N MET A 16 -5.98 1.31 -6.51
CA MET A 16 -6.40 2.18 -5.42
C MET A 16 -7.47 3.14 -5.94
N TYR A 17 -8.72 2.82 -5.64
CA TYR A 17 -9.85 3.67 -6.00
C TYR A 17 -10.07 4.74 -4.94
N LEU A 18 -10.22 5.98 -5.40
CA LEU A 18 -10.62 7.10 -4.56
C LEU A 18 -12.13 7.26 -4.66
N ASP A 19 -12.81 7.39 -3.52
CA ASP A 19 -14.23 7.81 -3.44
C ASP A 19 -14.36 9.30 -3.73
N LEU A 20 -13.90 9.69 -4.91
CA LEU A 20 -13.90 11.05 -5.40
C LEU A 20 -14.59 11.07 -6.76
N PRO A 21 -15.27 12.17 -7.13
CA PRO A 21 -15.97 12.29 -8.40
C PRO A 21 -15.01 12.45 -9.60
N PHE A 22 -13.85 11.78 -9.58
CA PHE A 22 -12.88 11.77 -10.68
C PHE A 22 -13.28 10.82 -11.83
N ASN A 23 -14.43 10.15 -11.73
CA ASN A 23 -14.97 9.36 -12.85
C ASN A 23 -15.41 10.24 -14.03
N GLU A 24 -15.62 11.53 -13.81
CA GLU A 24 -16.00 12.51 -14.84
C GLU A 24 -14.81 13.16 -15.53
N PHE A 25 -13.57 12.84 -15.14
CA PHE A 25 -12.40 13.44 -15.74
C PHE A 25 -12.11 12.79 -17.09
N ASP A 26 -12.08 13.62 -18.13
CA ASP A 26 -11.54 13.23 -19.42
C ASP A 26 -10.02 13.00 -19.30
N PHE A 27 -9.63 11.72 -19.32
CA PHE A 27 -8.24 11.28 -19.29
C PHE A 27 -7.68 10.95 -20.68
N THR A 28 -8.43 11.20 -21.77
CA THR A 28 -7.96 10.90 -23.14
C THR A 28 -6.61 11.57 -23.44
N GLN A 29 -6.41 12.78 -22.91
CA GLN A 29 -5.17 13.56 -23.02
C GLN A 29 -3.97 12.93 -22.30
N TYR A 30 -4.20 11.92 -21.45
CA TYR A 30 -3.19 11.22 -20.66
C TYR A 30 -3.08 9.74 -21.04
N SER A 31 -3.59 9.32 -22.21
CA SER A 31 -3.54 7.92 -22.67
C SER A 31 -2.12 7.34 -22.60
N ASP A 32 -1.13 8.10 -23.03
CA ASP A 32 0.27 7.66 -23.04
C ASP A 32 0.80 7.46 -21.62
N PHE A 33 0.53 8.43 -20.74
CA PHE A 33 0.92 8.34 -19.33
C PHE A 33 0.22 7.18 -18.62
N PHE A 34 -1.06 6.94 -18.91
CA PHE A 34 -1.80 5.78 -18.42
C PHE A 34 -1.16 4.46 -18.87
N MET A 35 -0.78 4.35 -20.15
CA MET A 35 -0.08 3.17 -20.65
C MET A 35 1.30 2.98 -20.01
N MET A 36 2.04 4.06 -19.77
CA MET A 36 3.31 3.99 -19.02
C MET A 36 3.08 3.52 -17.58
N CYS A 37 2.04 4.02 -16.92
CA CYS A 37 1.64 3.58 -15.59
C CYS A 37 1.34 2.07 -15.57
N LEU A 38 0.55 1.56 -16.52
CA LEU A 38 0.24 0.13 -16.60
C LEU A 38 1.48 -0.73 -16.81
N LYS A 39 2.37 -0.34 -17.73
CA LYS A 39 3.64 -1.06 -17.97
C LYS A 39 4.50 -1.12 -16.71
N GLU A 40 4.58 -0.02 -15.96
CA GLU A 40 5.34 -0.02 -14.71
C GLU A 40 4.68 -0.89 -13.63
N VAL A 41 3.35 -0.87 -13.53
CA VAL A 41 2.60 -1.78 -12.64
C VAL A 41 2.83 -3.25 -12.98
N GLU A 42 2.83 -3.61 -14.26
CA GLU A 42 3.16 -4.97 -14.70
C GLU A 42 4.58 -5.36 -14.29
N ARG A 43 5.56 -4.46 -14.50
CA ARG A 43 6.93 -4.69 -14.02
C ARG A 43 6.98 -4.88 -12.51
N MET A 44 6.27 -4.06 -11.72
CA MET A 44 6.22 -4.20 -10.25
C MET A 44 5.68 -5.57 -9.81
N LYS A 45 4.68 -6.13 -10.53
CA LYS A 45 4.14 -7.47 -10.24
C LYS A 45 5.14 -8.60 -10.53
N LEU A 46 6.06 -8.39 -11.47
CA LEU A 46 7.10 -9.35 -11.84
C LEU A 46 8.33 -9.29 -10.92
N HIS A 47 8.57 -8.17 -10.25
CA HIS A 47 9.68 -8.02 -9.28
C HIS A 47 9.29 -8.64 -7.94
N ARG A 48 9.83 -9.82 -7.66
CA ARG A 48 9.48 -10.64 -6.48
C ARG A 48 10.58 -10.67 -5.44
N PHE A 49 10.14 -10.69 -4.18
CA PHE A 49 10.93 -10.81 -2.96
C PHE A 49 10.31 -11.95 -2.16
N ASP A 50 10.87 -13.15 -2.34
CA ASP A 50 10.28 -14.41 -1.86
C ASP A 50 8.84 -14.60 -2.37
N GLN A 51 7.88 -14.69 -1.45
CA GLN A 51 6.46 -14.82 -1.74
C GLN A 51 5.78 -13.49 -2.12
N TYR A 52 6.42 -12.35 -1.85
CA TYR A 52 5.84 -11.03 -2.10
C TYR A 52 6.30 -10.45 -3.44
N SER A 53 5.46 -9.63 -4.08
CA SER A 53 5.85 -8.80 -5.22
C SER A 53 5.98 -7.33 -4.80
N LEU A 54 6.68 -6.49 -5.58
CA LEU A 54 6.67 -5.05 -5.33
C LEU A 54 5.24 -4.47 -5.43
N GLY A 55 4.40 -5.05 -6.29
CA GLY A 55 2.98 -4.73 -6.39
C GLY A 55 2.17 -5.04 -5.12
N ASP A 56 2.64 -5.95 -4.26
CA ASP A 56 1.97 -6.28 -3.00
C ASP A 56 1.95 -5.11 -2.01
N VAL A 57 2.87 -4.15 -2.17
CA VAL A 57 2.89 -2.92 -1.36
C VAL A 57 1.55 -2.19 -1.45
N PHE A 58 0.93 -2.17 -2.63
CA PHE A 58 -0.38 -1.56 -2.85
C PHE A 58 -1.52 -2.54 -2.55
N SER A 59 -1.47 -3.75 -3.09
CA SER A 59 -2.62 -4.67 -3.05
C SER A 59 -2.85 -5.31 -1.67
N LYS A 60 -1.83 -5.40 -0.83
CA LYS A 60 -1.89 -6.01 0.51
C LYS A 60 -1.73 -4.99 1.63
N TYR A 61 -1.99 -3.70 1.37
CA TYR A 61 -1.87 -2.66 2.40
C TYR A 61 -2.76 -2.93 3.64
N GLY A 62 -3.93 -3.55 3.45
CA GLY A 62 -4.87 -3.88 4.53
C GLY A 62 -4.23 -4.72 5.65
N ASP A 63 -3.49 -5.77 5.29
CA ASP A 63 -2.64 -6.55 6.20
C ASP A 63 -1.21 -6.64 5.64
N PRO A 64 -0.35 -5.66 5.97
CA PRO A 64 0.94 -5.49 5.31
C PRO A 64 2.03 -6.41 5.88
N THR A 65 1.77 -7.71 5.96
CA THR A 65 2.74 -8.73 6.39
C THR A 65 4.05 -8.73 5.58
N TYR A 66 4.03 -8.19 4.36
CA TYR A 66 5.22 -7.95 3.55
C TYR A 66 6.22 -6.99 4.20
N SER A 67 5.79 -6.11 5.12
CA SER A 67 6.66 -5.12 5.77
C SER A 67 7.78 -5.76 6.59
N SER A 68 7.58 -7.02 7.00
CA SER A 68 8.55 -7.82 7.76
C SER A 68 9.59 -8.53 6.87
N ASN A 69 9.43 -8.51 5.54
CA ASN A 69 10.40 -9.09 4.62
C ASN A 69 11.68 -8.23 4.58
N LYS A 70 12.82 -8.80 5.02
CA LYS A 70 14.11 -8.09 5.12
C LYS A 70 14.64 -7.62 3.76
N ILE A 71 14.47 -8.42 2.70
CA ILE A 71 14.98 -8.08 1.37
C ILE A 71 14.19 -6.90 0.80
N LEU A 72 12.86 -6.97 0.89
CA LEU A 72 11.98 -5.88 0.47
C LEU A 72 12.27 -4.60 1.28
N LYS A 73 12.45 -4.72 2.60
CA LYS A 73 12.81 -3.59 3.45
C LYS A 73 14.13 -2.94 3.04
N ASN A 74 15.14 -3.74 2.66
CA ASN A 74 16.43 -3.22 2.22
C ASN A 74 16.31 -2.43 0.90
N LEU A 75 15.44 -2.85 -0.03
CA LEU A 75 15.16 -2.09 -1.26
C LEU A 75 14.72 -0.66 -0.93
N PHE A 76 13.80 -0.50 0.04
CA PHE A 76 13.23 0.79 0.41
C PHE A 76 14.14 1.69 1.25
N ILE A 77 15.07 1.08 2.01
CA ILE A 77 16.02 1.81 2.87
C ILE A 77 17.32 2.14 2.12
N SER A 78 17.64 1.43 1.03
CA SER A 78 18.90 1.64 0.33
C SER A 78 19.05 3.08 -0.16
N GLU A 79 20.24 3.65 0.07
CA GLU A 79 20.63 4.99 -0.40
C GLU A 79 20.84 5.02 -1.93
N PHE A 80 20.96 3.85 -2.56
CA PHE A 80 20.95 3.75 -4.00
C PHE A 80 19.52 3.94 -4.50
N ASN A 81 19.32 4.99 -5.30
CA ASN A 81 18.06 5.31 -5.98
C ASN A 81 17.66 4.28 -7.06
N MET A 82 17.92 2.98 -6.86
CA MET A 82 17.54 1.93 -7.80
C MET A 82 16.03 1.91 -8.05
N LEU A 83 15.24 2.16 -7.00
CA LEU A 83 13.78 2.19 -7.13
C LEU A 83 13.33 3.32 -8.07
N GLU A 84 13.91 4.51 -7.95
CA GLU A 84 13.63 5.67 -8.81
C GLU A 84 14.10 5.45 -10.25
N VAL A 85 15.16 4.67 -10.46
CA VAL A 85 15.66 4.33 -11.81
C VAL A 85 14.76 3.29 -12.47
N GLU A 86 14.37 2.23 -11.76
CA GLU A 86 13.58 1.13 -12.33
C GLU A 86 12.09 1.48 -12.44
N PHE A 87 11.57 2.20 -11.45
CA PHE A 87 10.16 2.55 -11.28
C PHE A 87 9.98 4.08 -11.09
N PRO A 88 10.35 4.91 -12.08
CA PRO A 88 10.33 6.37 -11.95
C PRO A 88 8.94 6.96 -11.71
N ILE A 89 7.86 6.27 -12.10
CA ILE A 89 6.49 6.75 -11.90
C ILE A 89 6.00 6.44 -10.49
N TYR A 90 6.36 5.27 -9.94
CA TYR A 90 5.82 4.76 -8.67
C TYR A 90 6.79 4.78 -7.51
N ALA A 91 8.09 5.02 -7.70
CA ALA A 91 9.10 4.94 -6.63
C ALA A 91 8.72 5.72 -5.37
N SER A 92 8.31 6.99 -5.54
CA SER A 92 7.90 7.84 -4.41
C SER A 92 6.66 7.31 -3.70
N LEU A 93 5.68 6.81 -4.46
CA LEU A 93 4.44 6.26 -3.92
C LEU A 93 4.69 4.91 -3.23
N LEU A 94 5.53 4.06 -3.79
CA LEU A 94 5.96 2.80 -3.19
C LEU A 94 6.66 3.04 -1.85
N ARG A 95 7.62 3.99 -1.79
CA ARG A 95 8.30 4.36 -0.53
C ARG A 95 7.28 4.86 0.49
N ALA A 96 6.42 5.81 0.12
CA ALA A 96 5.43 6.37 1.02
C ALA A 96 4.46 5.29 1.55
N THR A 97 3.96 4.41 0.69
CA THR A 97 3.06 3.33 1.07
C THR A 97 3.75 2.29 1.94
N PHE A 98 4.99 1.91 1.64
CA PHE A 98 5.76 0.99 2.46
C PHE A 98 6.07 1.58 3.85
N GLU A 99 6.44 2.85 3.91
CA GLU A 99 6.65 3.56 5.18
C GLU A 99 5.38 3.56 6.02
N ARG A 100 4.24 3.92 5.41
CA ARG A 100 2.93 3.90 6.05
C ARG A 100 2.54 2.49 6.53
N SER A 101 2.84 1.46 5.74
CA SER A 101 2.49 0.08 6.05
C SER A 101 3.19 -0.44 7.30
N LYS A 102 4.42 0.00 7.59
CA LYS A 102 5.11 -0.32 8.86
C LYS A 102 4.34 0.16 10.08
N TYR A 103 3.81 1.39 10.05
CA TYR A 103 2.98 1.92 11.13
C TYR A 103 1.70 1.12 11.27
N ARG A 104 1.06 0.78 10.15
CA ARG A 104 -0.15 -0.05 10.15
C ARG A 104 0.10 -1.45 10.73
N THR A 105 1.20 -2.11 10.37
CA THR A 105 1.59 -3.40 10.97
C THR A 105 1.70 -3.29 12.48
N ALA A 106 2.38 -2.27 13.00
CA ALA A 106 2.53 -2.07 14.44
C ALA A 106 1.18 -1.85 15.14
N MET A 107 0.27 -1.08 14.53
CA MET A 107 -1.08 -0.90 15.08
C MET A 107 -1.88 -2.22 15.10
N LEU A 108 -1.82 -3.00 14.01
CA LEU A 108 -2.48 -4.30 13.94
C LEU A 108 -1.90 -5.31 14.94
N ASP A 109 -0.59 -5.27 15.18
CA ASP A 109 0.10 -6.14 16.15
C ASP A 109 -0.40 -5.92 17.58
N VAL A 110 -0.88 -4.71 17.91
CA VAL A 110 -1.51 -4.40 19.20
C VAL A 110 -3.02 -4.67 19.15
N ALA A 111 -3.70 -4.17 18.12
CA ALA A 111 -5.16 -4.24 18.01
C ALA A 111 -5.69 -5.68 17.90
N GLN A 112 -4.89 -6.62 17.38
CA GLN A 112 -5.26 -8.04 17.27
C GLN A 112 -5.63 -8.69 18.61
N TYR A 113 -5.27 -8.09 19.75
CA TYR A 113 -5.62 -8.60 21.07
C TYR A 113 -7.01 -8.18 21.57
N ALA A 114 -7.68 -7.22 20.92
CA ALA A 114 -8.95 -6.63 21.37
C ALA A 114 -10.09 -7.64 21.56
N PHE A 115 -10.16 -8.65 20.68
CA PHE A 115 -11.26 -9.61 20.65
C PHE A 115 -10.84 -11.02 21.06
N THR A 116 -9.68 -11.18 21.70
CA THR A 116 -9.10 -12.49 22.04
C THR A 116 -9.95 -13.35 22.98
N HIS A 117 -10.89 -12.72 23.68
CA HIS A 117 -11.88 -13.40 24.51
C HIS A 117 -12.98 -14.11 23.70
N ILE A 118 -13.13 -13.80 22.40
CA ILE A 118 -14.18 -14.35 21.51
C ILE A 118 -13.57 -15.00 20.25
N LEU A 119 -12.45 -14.46 19.75
CA LEU A 119 -11.84 -14.87 18.48
C LEU A 119 -10.34 -15.15 18.66
N PRO A 120 -9.76 -16.12 17.91
CA PRO A 120 -8.31 -16.24 17.79
C PRO A 120 -7.65 -14.94 17.31
N VAL A 121 -6.38 -14.75 17.68
CA VAL A 121 -5.60 -13.54 17.35
C VAL A 121 -5.55 -13.32 15.84
N GLU A 122 -5.36 -14.38 15.08
CA GLU A 122 -5.26 -14.34 13.62
C GLU A 122 -6.57 -13.90 12.97
N MET A 123 -7.72 -14.31 13.51
CA MET A 123 -9.04 -13.88 13.03
C MET A 123 -9.31 -12.42 13.37
N SER A 124 -8.93 -11.99 14.58
CA SER A 124 -9.06 -10.60 15.01
C SER A 124 -8.23 -9.67 14.12
N ARG A 125 -6.98 -10.04 13.85
CA ARG A 125 -6.10 -9.32 12.92
C ARG A 125 -6.71 -9.25 11.51
N TYR A 126 -7.19 -10.39 11.00
CA TYR A 126 -7.78 -10.44 9.66
C TYR A 126 -9.00 -9.52 9.53
N ILE A 127 -9.90 -9.49 10.52
CA ILE A 127 -11.05 -8.58 10.53
C ILE A 127 -10.60 -7.11 10.55
N LEU A 128 -9.66 -6.78 11.45
CA LEU A 128 -9.12 -5.42 11.58
C LEU A 128 -8.36 -4.96 10.33
N SER A 129 -7.83 -5.89 9.53
CA SER A 129 -7.14 -5.56 8.28
C SER A 129 -8.02 -4.87 7.23
N PHE A 130 -9.35 -5.00 7.36
CA PHE A 130 -10.33 -4.29 6.52
C PHE A 130 -10.70 -2.91 7.04
N SER A 131 -10.32 -2.56 8.26
CA SER A 131 -10.59 -1.24 8.87
C SER A 131 -9.55 -0.21 8.42
N ASP A 132 -9.92 1.07 8.39
CA ASP A 132 -8.96 2.13 8.12
C ASP A 132 -7.98 2.34 9.29
N ASP A 133 -6.94 3.14 9.07
CA ASP A 133 -5.92 3.39 10.09
C ASP A 133 -6.48 4.09 11.35
N ASN A 134 -7.52 4.91 11.20
CA ASN A 134 -8.12 5.66 12.31
C ASN A 134 -8.97 4.75 13.21
N ASP A 135 -9.73 3.85 12.60
CA ASP A 135 -10.51 2.85 13.32
C ASP A 135 -9.61 1.87 14.08
N ILE A 136 -8.52 1.40 13.46
CA ILE A 136 -7.53 0.55 14.14
C ILE A 136 -6.91 1.33 15.32
N GLN A 137 -6.56 2.60 15.15
CA GLN A 137 -6.00 3.42 16.23
C GLN A 137 -6.98 3.56 17.41
N ASN A 138 -8.29 3.63 17.15
CA ASN A 138 -9.30 3.65 18.21
C ASN A 138 -9.37 2.30 18.96
N VAL A 139 -9.25 1.19 18.23
CA VAL A 139 -9.16 -0.15 18.83
C VAL A 139 -7.90 -0.29 19.68
N VAL A 140 -6.74 0.16 19.19
CA VAL A 140 -5.48 0.15 19.97
C VAL A 140 -5.65 0.87 21.31
N LYS A 141 -6.23 2.08 21.30
CA LYS A 141 -6.50 2.83 22.53
C LYS A 141 -7.40 2.08 23.51
N ALA A 142 -8.37 1.32 23.00
CA ALA A 142 -9.27 0.52 23.84
C ALA A 142 -8.59 -0.72 24.45
N VAL A 143 -7.55 -1.26 23.80
CA VAL A 143 -6.75 -2.39 24.31
C VAL A 143 -5.76 -1.96 25.37
N GLU A 144 -5.21 -0.75 25.24
CA GLU A 144 -4.22 -0.19 26.16
C GLU A 144 -4.83 0.43 27.45
N CYS A 145 -6.16 0.57 27.52
CA CYS A 145 -6.90 1.03 28.70
C CYS A 145 -7.21 -0.12 29.67
#